data_AF-A0A443SVF9-F1
#
_entry.id   AF-A0A443SVF9-F1
#
_cell.length_a   1.000
_cell.length_b   1.000
_cell.length_c   1.000
_cell.angle_alpha   90.00
_cell.angle_beta   90.00
_cell.angle_gamma   90.00
#
_symmetry.space_group_name_H-M   'P 1'
#
loop_
_entity.id
_entity.type
_entity.pdbx_description
1 polymer ?
#
loop_
_entity_poly.entity_id
_entity_poly.type
_entity_poly.pdbx_seq_one_letter_code
_entity_poly.pdbx_strand_id
1 'polypeptide(L)'
;HLTEDKRAPDSQLTLHELPTGVDNHDLLDSFNKSLQSQKKLNERYDFEYLDSLSSPLPISFNLAAYANKSPTLQKLIDLGVQLYEVERSKEACELILRLDFDRDIKKYLIFLHDIGIDPKNLGYFITKYPMIFDEEMENLETRVKYLQLKKFKRSAIVNILTQHPAFLSKSIYDIDSKLGFLQNQYNLSAVQIRKITEKWPFVVDISQQWHKVCLFMFKEEMGFNEEEMHNILVTLPSLFAGKRNQIVERFDLIHNEYGVSHELISRFPQVLQCNLQVMKERHLYLEKLKRVQYDPTKPCYIPLFSLTELISDTEFAEKYAKSNVADYNFFLKSI
;
A
#
# COMPACT_ATOMS: atom_id res chain seq x y z
N HIS A 1 -58.03 10.73 43.35
CA HIS A 1 -58.87 10.12 42.29
C HIS A 1 -57.98 9.95 41.07
N LEU A 2 -57.25 8.84 40.84
CA LEU A 2 -57.66 7.43 40.67
C LEU A 2 -58.81 7.26 39.67
N THR A 3 -58.47 6.79 38.46
CA THR A 3 -58.96 5.55 37.78
C THR A 3 -58.26 5.44 36.41
N GLU A 4 -57.34 4.46 36.23
CA GLU A 4 -57.52 3.17 35.50
C GLU A 4 -57.40 3.35 33.97
N ASP A 5 -56.41 2.85 33.21
CA ASP A 5 -55.63 1.61 33.12
C ASP A 5 -56.32 0.42 32.40
N LYS A 6 -55.55 -0.24 31.51
CA LYS A 6 -55.75 -1.48 30.69
C LYS A 6 -56.22 -1.28 29.23
N ARG A 7 -55.58 -1.81 28.17
CA ARG A 7 -54.63 -2.94 27.98
C ARG A 7 -53.97 -2.91 26.56
N ALA A 8 -52.64 -3.10 26.51
CA ALA A 8 -51.73 -3.95 25.68
C ALA A 8 -52.16 -4.55 24.30
N PRO A 9 -51.24 -4.98 23.37
CA PRO A 9 -49.90 -5.50 23.66
C PRO A 9 -48.72 -5.19 22.67
N ASP A 10 -47.55 -5.64 23.15
CA ASP A 10 -46.21 -5.81 22.58
C ASP A 10 -46.06 -6.04 21.07
N SER A 11 -45.02 -5.41 20.50
CA SER A 11 -44.05 -6.09 19.62
C SER A 11 -42.82 -5.20 19.39
N GLN A 12 -41.80 -5.39 20.22
CA GLN A 12 -40.41 -5.14 19.82
C GLN A 12 -40.04 -6.27 18.83
N LEU A 13 -39.77 -5.92 17.57
CA LEU A 13 -39.22 -6.83 16.57
C LEU A 13 -37.99 -6.20 15.90
N THR A 14 -36.84 -6.64 16.41
CA THR A 14 -35.69 -7.18 15.67
C THR A 14 -35.10 -6.37 14.51
N LEU A 15 -34.02 -5.63 14.81
CA LEU A 15 -32.92 -5.43 13.87
C LEU A 15 -31.97 -6.62 14.03
N HIS A 16 -31.77 -7.36 12.93
CA HIS A 16 -30.88 -8.51 12.85
C HIS A 16 -29.49 -8.23 13.43
N GLU A 17 -29.14 -8.96 14.48
CA GLU A 17 -27.77 -9.17 14.93
C GLU A 17 -27.02 -9.93 13.83
N LEU A 18 -26.01 -9.29 13.23
CA LEU A 18 -24.95 -9.99 12.51
C LEU A 18 -24.05 -10.64 13.58
N PRO A 19 -23.70 -11.94 13.48
CA PRO A 19 -22.89 -12.59 14.50
C PRO A 19 -21.47 -12.01 14.47
N THR A 20 -21.18 -11.12 15.41
CA THR A 20 -19.81 -10.83 15.86
C THR A 20 -19.37 -11.98 16.76
N GLY A 21 -18.36 -12.72 16.33
CA GLY A 21 -17.74 -13.71 17.19
C GLY A 21 -17.23 -14.93 16.43
N VAL A 22 -16.09 -14.78 15.75
CA VAL A 22 -15.12 -15.87 15.78
C VAL A 22 -13.97 -15.31 16.60
N ASP A 23 -13.86 -15.79 17.84
CA ASP A 23 -12.72 -15.44 18.69
C ASP A 23 -11.45 -15.85 17.95
N ASN A 24 -10.54 -14.91 17.70
CA ASN A 24 -9.28 -15.18 17.00
C ASN A 24 -8.37 -16.18 17.75
N HIS A 25 -8.68 -16.47 19.01
CA HIS A 25 -8.08 -17.55 19.79
C HIS A 25 -8.57 -18.93 19.32
N ASP A 26 -9.83 -19.06 18.92
CA ASP A 26 -10.43 -20.32 18.44
C ASP A 26 -9.90 -20.75 17.07
N LEU A 27 -9.51 -19.81 16.20
CA LEU A 27 -8.89 -20.14 14.91
C LEU A 27 -7.52 -20.80 15.11
N LEU A 28 -6.69 -20.23 15.99
CA LEU A 28 -5.37 -20.79 16.33
C LEU A 28 -5.50 -22.08 17.16
N ASP A 29 -6.47 -22.18 18.06
CA ASP A 29 -6.72 -23.41 18.83
C ASP A 29 -7.33 -24.52 17.96
N SER A 30 -8.14 -24.20 16.95
CA SER A 30 -8.60 -25.17 15.95
C SER A 30 -7.46 -25.63 15.03
N PHE A 31 -6.57 -24.70 14.64
CA PHE A 31 -5.36 -24.98 13.87
C PHE A 31 -4.39 -25.88 14.66
N ASN A 32 -4.16 -25.56 15.94
CA ASN A 32 -3.32 -26.34 16.85
C ASN A 32 -3.92 -27.71 17.18
N LYS A 33 -5.25 -27.84 17.29
CA LYS A 33 -5.93 -29.13 17.49
C LYS A 33 -5.86 -30.02 16.24
N SER A 34 -5.97 -29.45 15.04
CA SER A 34 -5.79 -30.17 13.77
C SER A 34 -4.38 -30.76 13.61
N LEU A 35 -3.37 -30.11 14.21
CA LEU A 35 -1.96 -30.52 14.20
C LEU A 35 -1.65 -31.76 15.06
N GLN A 36 -2.46 -32.09 16.08
CA GLN A 36 -2.20 -33.22 16.99
C GLN A 36 -2.75 -34.56 16.49
N SER A 37 -3.63 -34.56 15.47
CA SER A 37 -4.32 -35.76 14.99
C SER A 37 -3.64 -36.51 13.83
N GLN A 38 -2.48 -36.07 13.32
CA GLN A 38 -1.82 -36.74 12.19
C GLN A 38 -0.65 -37.61 12.65
N LYS A 39 -0.86 -38.93 12.53
CA LYS A 39 0.12 -40.00 12.72
C LYS A 39 1.36 -39.79 11.86
N LYS A 40 2.53 -40.07 12.45
CA LYS A 40 3.82 -40.27 11.78
C LYS A 40 3.65 -41.11 10.50
N LEU A 41 3.98 -40.54 9.34
CA LEU A 41 4.46 -41.32 8.20
C LEU A 41 5.89 -40.88 7.89
N ASN A 42 6.83 -41.78 8.18
CA ASN A 42 8.19 -41.75 7.66
C ASN A 42 8.14 -42.47 6.31
N GLU A 43 8.27 -41.76 5.19
CA GLU A 43 8.66 -42.39 3.93
C GLU A 43 9.66 -41.47 3.20
N ARG A 44 10.85 -42.01 2.94
CA ARG A 44 11.84 -41.42 2.04
C ARG A 44 11.21 -41.36 0.66
N TYR A 45 11.13 -40.18 0.04
CA TYR A 45 10.73 -40.09 -1.36
C TYR A 45 11.92 -40.39 -2.25
N ASP A 46 11.75 -41.44 -3.06
CA ASP A 46 12.70 -42.00 -4.01
C ASP A 46 12.74 -41.16 -5.30
N PHE A 47 13.94 -40.97 -5.86
CA PHE A 47 14.16 -40.13 -7.05
C PHE A 47 13.37 -40.61 -8.28
N GLU A 48 13.01 -41.90 -8.34
CA GLU A 48 12.19 -42.50 -9.41
C GLU A 48 10.75 -41.95 -9.47
N TYR A 49 10.19 -41.42 -8.37
CA TYR A 49 8.85 -40.82 -8.39
C TYR A 49 8.83 -39.49 -9.16
N LEU A 50 9.92 -38.72 -9.09
CA LEU A 50 10.05 -37.44 -9.79
C LEU A 50 10.17 -37.62 -11.30
N ASP A 51 10.84 -38.68 -11.76
CA ASP A 51 10.96 -39.01 -13.19
C ASP A 51 9.65 -39.53 -13.79
N SER A 52 8.79 -40.16 -12.98
CA SER A 52 7.46 -40.62 -13.42
C SER A 52 6.48 -39.49 -13.77
N LEU A 53 6.80 -38.25 -13.38
CA LEU A 53 6.04 -37.04 -13.70
C LEU A 53 6.41 -36.44 -15.07
N SER A 54 7.40 -37.01 -15.77
CA SER A 54 7.90 -36.51 -17.06
C SER A 54 7.08 -36.99 -18.28
N SER A 55 5.81 -36.60 -18.34
CA SER A 55 5.23 -36.32 -19.67
C SER A 55 5.65 -34.89 -20.06
N PRO A 56 5.94 -34.59 -21.34
CA PRO A 56 6.43 -33.27 -21.73
C PRO A 56 5.29 -32.26 -21.57
N LEU A 57 5.24 -31.62 -20.40
CA LEU A 57 4.26 -30.61 -20.07
C LEU A 57 4.62 -29.30 -20.81
N PRO A 58 3.62 -28.57 -21.31
CA PRO A 58 3.85 -27.27 -21.94
C PRO A 58 4.46 -26.29 -20.94
N ILE A 59 5.27 -25.38 -21.46
CA ILE A 59 6.15 -24.42 -20.78
C ILE A 59 5.34 -23.34 -20.03
N SER A 60 4.59 -23.75 -19.01
CA SER A 60 3.94 -22.86 -18.06
C SER A 60 4.09 -23.45 -16.65
N PHE A 61 5.03 -22.90 -15.87
CA PHE A 61 5.17 -23.20 -14.44
C PHE A 61 3.92 -22.69 -13.72
N ASN A 62 2.95 -23.59 -13.50
CA ASN A 62 1.69 -23.27 -12.86
C ASN A 62 1.67 -23.93 -11.48
N LEU A 63 1.89 -23.17 -10.41
CA LEU A 63 1.80 -23.64 -9.02
C LEU A 63 0.38 -24.12 -8.70
N ALA A 64 -0.66 -23.57 -9.33
CA ALA A 64 -2.03 -24.05 -9.17
C ALA A 64 -2.22 -25.50 -9.64
N ALA A 65 -1.43 -25.97 -10.62
CA ALA A 65 -1.44 -27.39 -11.01
C ALA A 65 -0.91 -28.33 -9.91
N TYR A 66 -0.08 -27.81 -9.00
CA TYR A 66 0.50 -28.56 -7.88
C TYR A 66 -0.20 -28.28 -6.54
N ALA A 67 -1.03 -27.23 -6.45
CA ALA A 67 -1.71 -26.82 -5.23
C ALA A 67 -2.53 -27.95 -4.59
N ASN A 68 -3.24 -28.76 -5.38
CA ASN A 68 -4.04 -29.87 -4.85
C ASN A 68 -3.21 -31.06 -4.35
N LYS A 69 -1.92 -31.13 -4.70
CA LYS A 69 -1.02 -32.25 -4.36
C LYS A 69 0.03 -31.88 -3.30
N SER A 70 0.27 -30.60 -3.07
CA SER A 70 1.27 -30.11 -2.11
C SER A 70 0.58 -29.57 -0.85
N PRO A 71 0.74 -30.24 0.31
CA PRO A 71 0.24 -29.73 1.59
C PRO A 71 0.81 -28.35 1.92
N THR A 72 2.06 -28.07 1.55
CA THR A 72 2.68 -26.75 1.73
C THR A 72 1.94 -25.68 0.96
N LEU A 73 1.62 -25.92 -0.31
CA LEU A 73 0.89 -24.95 -1.14
C LEU A 73 -0.54 -24.72 -0.61
N GLN A 74 -1.22 -25.76 -0.12
CA GLN A 74 -2.54 -25.62 0.51
C GLN A 74 -2.49 -24.70 1.72
N LYS A 75 -1.55 -24.95 2.64
CA LYS A 75 -1.37 -24.10 3.82
C LYS A 75 -1.02 -22.65 3.45
N LEU A 76 -0.25 -22.43 2.38
CA LEU A 76 0.04 -21.08 1.89
C LEU A 76 -1.22 -20.41 1.31
N ILE A 77 -2.08 -21.14 0.60
CA ILE A 77 -3.38 -20.63 0.13
C ILE A 77 -4.27 -20.28 1.32
N ASP A 78 -4.33 -21.14 2.34
CA ASP A 78 -5.12 -20.91 3.55
C ASP A 78 -4.64 -19.66 4.32
N LEU A 79 -3.34 -19.35 4.26
CA LEU A 79 -2.76 -18.11 4.77
C LEU A 79 -3.08 -16.87 3.92
N GLY A 80 -3.73 -17.03 2.77
CA GLY A 80 -4.07 -15.95 1.84
C GLY A 80 -2.93 -15.57 0.88
N VAL A 81 -1.96 -16.46 0.63
CA VAL A 81 -0.91 -16.21 -0.36
C VAL A 81 -1.48 -16.29 -1.77
N GLN A 82 -1.24 -15.26 -2.58
CA GLN A 82 -1.70 -15.18 -3.96
C GLN A 82 -0.67 -15.83 -4.89
N LEU A 83 -0.77 -17.15 -5.08
CA LEU A 83 0.20 -17.93 -5.86
C LEU A 83 0.39 -17.41 -7.30
N TYR A 84 -0.64 -16.86 -7.94
CA TYR A 84 -0.53 -16.29 -9.30
C TYR A 84 0.42 -15.08 -9.37
N GLU A 85 0.63 -14.35 -8.27
CA GLU A 85 1.64 -13.28 -8.23
C GLU A 85 3.04 -13.83 -8.02
N VAL A 86 3.17 -14.85 -7.16
CA VAL A 86 4.42 -15.57 -6.90
C VAL A 86 4.93 -16.24 -8.18
N GLU A 87 4.03 -16.78 -9.00
CA GLU A 87 4.31 -17.39 -10.31
C GLU A 87 5.05 -16.47 -11.30
N ARG A 88 5.04 -15.16 -11.05
CA ARG A 88 5.79 -14.19 -11.87
C ARG A 88 7.31 -14.30 -11.69
N SER A 89 7.78 -14.92 -10.62
CA SER A 89 9.21 -15.26 -10.42
C SER A 89 9.40 -16.76 -10.46
N LYS A 90 10.19 -17.21 -11.45
CA LYS A 90 10.56 -18.61 -11.59
C LYS A 90 11.35 -19.10 -10.38
N GLU A 91 12.24 -18.25 -9.87
CA GLU A 91 13.07 -18.53 -8.69
C GLU A 91 12.19 -18.76 -7.46
N ALA A 92 11.20 -17.90 -7.23
CA ALA A 92 10.27 -18.05 -6.11
C ALA A 92 9.44 -19.34 -6.21
N CYS A 93 9.01 -19.71 -7.42
CA CYS A 93 8.29 -20.96 -7.64
C CYS A 93 9.13 -22.19 -7.29
N GLU A 94 10.36 -22.23 -7.83
CA GLU A 94 11.28 -23.33 -7.58
C GLU A 94 11.64 -23.47 -6.10
N LEU A 95 11.82 -22.35 -5.41
CA LEU A 95 12.04 -22.31 -3.97
C LEU A 95 10.85 -22.93 -3.24
N ILE A 96 9.64 -22.36 -3.39
CA ILE A 96 8.47 -22.79 -2.61
C ILE A 96 8.12 -24.27 -2.84
N LEU A 97 8.27 -24.78 -4.06
CA LEU A 97 7.99 -26.20 -4.36
C LEU A 97 8.92 -27.18 -3.63
N ARG A 98 10.11 -26.74 -3.21
CA ARG A 98 11.10 -27.56 -2.48
C ARG A 98 10.94 -27.49 -0.96
N LEU A 99 10.13 -26.55 -0.45
CA LEU A 99 10.01 -26.29 0.98
C LEU A 99 8.92 -27.15 1.63
N ASP A 100 9.23 -27.62 2.84
CA ASP A 100 8.25 -28.16 3.76
C ASP A 100 7.70 -27.04 4.65
N PHE A 101 6.39 -26.99 4.84
CA PHE A 101 5.75 -25.90 5.57
C PHE A 101 6.22 -25.82 7.04
N ASP A 102 6.25 -26.95 7.73
CA ASP A 102 6.52 -26.98 9.17
C ASP A 102 8.01 -26.86 9.47
N ARG A 103 8.86 -27.48 8.65
CA ARG A 103 10.32 -27.43 8.78
C ARG A 103 10.91 -26.10 8.33
N ASP A 104 10.48 -25.59 7.18
CA ASP A 104 11.20 -24.51 6.49
C ASP A 104 10.46 -23.16 6.58
N ILE A 105 9.13 -23.13 6.47
CA ILE A 105 8.34 -21.89 6.36
C ILE A 105 7.93 -21.34 7.73
N LYS A 106 7.46 -22.21 8.62
CA LYS A 106 6.84 -21.83 9.90
C LYS A 106 7.68 -20.87 10.74
N LYS A 107 9.00 -21.07 10.78
CA LYS A 107 9.94 -20.21 11.52
C LYS A 107 9.91 -18.75 11.05
N TYR A 108 9.74 -18.51 9.75
CA TYR A 108 9.65 -17.15 9.20
C TYR A 108 8.32 -16.49 9.54
N LEU A 109 7.22 -17.26 9.57
CA LEU A 109 5.91 -16.75 9.97
C LEU A 109 5.91 -16.32 11.45
N ILE A 110 6.53 -17.12 12.32
CA ILE A 110 6.72 -16.78 13.74
C ILE A 110 7.57 -15.51 13.87
N PHE A 111 8.69 -15.42 13.16
CA PHE A 111 9.54 -14.23 13.14
C PHE A 111 8.76 -12.96 12.74
N LEU A 112 7.98 -13.01 11.66
CA LEU A 112 7.17 -11.87 11.21
C LEU A 112 6.11 -11.49 12.25
N HIS A 113 5.46 -12.48 12.86
CA HIS A 113 4.50 -12.25 13.93
C HIS A 113 5.16 -11.60 15.16
N ASP A 114 6.35 -12.06 15.55
CA ASP A 114 7.09 -11.54 16.71
C ASP A 114 7.61 -10.11 16.50
N ILE A 115 7.82 -9.69 15.25
CA ILE A 115 8.04 -8.28 14.90
C ILE A 115 6.77 -7.44 15.12
N GLY A 116 5.60 -8.06 14.97
CA GLY A 116 4.29 -7.45 15.12
C GLY A 116 3.50 -7.36 13.81
N ILE A 117 3.86 -8.12 12.78
CA ILE A 117 3.03 -8.25 11.57
C ILE A 117 1.76 -9.02 11.95
N ASP A 118 0.61 -8.40 11.70
CA ASP A 118 -0.71 -9.02 11.94
C ASP A 118 -0.84 -10.31 11.10
N PRO A 119 -1.31 -11.43 11.67
CA PRO A 119 -1.53 -12.68 10.94
C PRO A 119 -2.28 -12.52 9.61
N LYS A 120 -3.25 -11.59 9.53
CA LYS A 120 -4.00 -11.33 8.29
C LYS A 120 -3.15 -10.78 7.14
N ASN A 121 -1.99 -10.20 7.46
CA ASN A 121 -1.06 -9.62 6.50
C ASN A 121 0.05 -10.60 6.09
N LEU A 122 0.17 -11.77 6.74
CA LEU A 122 1.22 -12.74 6.41
C LEU A 122 1.08 -13.27 4.97
N GLY A 123 -0.13 -13.58 4.53
CA GLY A 123 -0.39 -13.98 3.14
C GLY A 123 0.09 -12.95 2.13
N TYR A 124 -0.25 -11.67 2.36
CA TYR A 124 0.22 -10.55 1.55
C TYR A 124 1.75 -10.42 1.61
N PHE A 125 2.34 -10.54 2.80
CA PHE A 125 3.79 -10.42 2.99
C PHE A 125 4.54 -11.45 2.13
N ILE A 126 4.16 -12.72 2.23
CA ILE A 126 4.77 -13.81 1.45
C ILE A 126 4.49 -13.65 -0.04
N THR A 127 3.30 -13.17 -0.42
CA THR A 127 2.97 -12.87 -1.82
C THR A 127 3.94 -11.85 -2.42
N LYS A 128 4.25 -10.77 -1.68
CA LYS A 128 5.11 -9.69 -2.17
C LYS A 128 6.61 -9.96 -2.00
N TYR A 129 6.99 -10.84 -1.09
CA TYR A 129 8.39 -11.21 -0.87
C TYR A 129 8.54 -12.69 -0.52
N PRO A 130 8.31 -13.59 -1.49
CA PRO A 130 8.42 -15.05 -1.27
C PRO A 130 9.86 -15.49 -1.01
N MET A 131 10.84 -14.73 -1.50
CA MET A 131 12.27 -15.00 -1.31
C MET A 131 12.74 -14.86 0.15
N ILE A 132 11.88 -14.40 1.08
CA ILE A 132 12.21 -14.43 2.50
C ILE A 132 12.62 -15.83 3.00
N PHE A 133 12.10 -16.89 2.37
CA PHE A 133 12.42 -18.27 2.75
C PHE A 133 13.83 -18.72 2.34
N ASP A 134 14.50 -17.97 1.48
CA ASP A 134 15.90 -18.20 1.08
C ASP A 134 16.89 -17.36 1.91
N GLU A 135 16.38 -16.47 2.77
CA GLU A 135 17.20 -15.61 3.62
C GLU A 135 17.58 -16.32 4.93
N GLU A 136 18.80 -16.09 5.39
CA GLU A 136 19.23 -16.51 6.72
C GLU A 136 18.50 -15.68 7.80
N MET A 137 18.00 -16.36 8.83
CA MET A 137 17.22 -15.71 9.90
C MET A 137 18.01 -14.59 10.60
N GLU A 138 19.29 -14.81 10.87
CA GLU A 138 20.18 -13.83 11.51
C GLU A 138 20.30 -12.53 10.71
N ASN A 139 20.28 -12.61 9.37
CA ASN A 139 20.33 -11.44 8.51
C ASN A 139 19.02 -10.64 8.59
N LEU A 140 17.87 -11.32 8.60
CA LEU A 140 16.57 -10.69 8.77
C LEU A 140 16.46 -9.97 10.12
N GLU A 141 16.86 -10.63 11.21
CA GLU A 141 16.91 -10.05 12.56
C GLU A 141 17.83 -8.83 12.61
N THR A 142 19.00 -8.91 11.98
CA THR A 142 19.97 -7.82 11.92
C THR A 142 19.43 -6.60 11.16
N ARG A 143 18.71 -6.82 10.06
CA ARG A 143 18.03 -5.74 9.29
C ARG A 143 16.93 -5.06 10.12
N VAL A 144 16.16 -5.82 10.89
CA VAL A 144 15.14 -5.25 11.82
C VAL A 144 15.80 -4.47 12.95
N LYS A 145 16.87 -5.02 13.55
CA LYS A 145 17.64 -4.37 14.61
C LYS A 145 18.27 -3.06 14.14
N TYR A 146 18.73 -2.99 12.88
CA TYR A 146 19.20 -1.75 12.29
C TYR A 146 18.15 -0.63 12.34
N LEU A 147 16.89 -0.92 11.99
CA LEU A 147 15.80 0.07 12.06
C LEU A 147 15.58 0.55 13.51
N GLN A 148 15.65 -0.36 14.47
CA GLN A 148 15.55 0.00 15.90
C GLN A 148 16.70 0.92 16.33
N LEU A 149 17.95 0.62 15.93
CA LEU A 149 19.13 1.45 16.20
C LEU A 149 19.01 2.84 15.54
N LYS A 150 18.37 2.94 14.38
CA LYS A 150 18.04 4.22 13.71
C LYS A 150 16.83 4.94 14.32
N LYS A 151 16.34 4.46 15.47
CA LYS A 151 15.26 5.05 16.27
C LYS A 151 13.89 5.02 15.58
N PHE A 152 13.66 4.07 14.68
CA PHE A 152 12.30 3.78 14.23
C PHE A 152 11.51 3.16 15.39
N LYS A 153 10.29 3.66 15.61
CA LYS A 153 9.37 3.07 16.58
C LYS A 153 8.95 1.69 16.10
N ARG A 154 8.60 0.78 17.03
CA ARG A 154 8.11 -0.55 16.68
C ARG A 154 6.93 -0.51 15.70
N SER A 155 5.95 0.37 15.94
CA SER A 155 4.81 0.59 15.03
C SER A 155 5.24 1.01 13.62
N ALA A 156 6.26 1.87 13.52
CA ALA A 156 6.79 2.34 12.24
C ALA A 156 7.48 1.20 11.48
N ILE A 157 8.25 0.35 12.17
CA ILE A 157 8.88 -0.84 11.58
C ILE A 157 7.82 -1.80 11.04
N VAL A 158 6.79 -2.11 11.84
CA VAL A 158 5.66 -2.94 11.41
C VAL A 158 5.00 -2.35 10.17
N ASN A 159 4.75 -1.04 10.15
CA ASN A 159 4.13 -0.36 9.02
C ASN A 159 5.00 -0.41 7.75
N ILE A 160 6.31 -0.14 7.87
CA ILE A 160 7.28 -0.24 6.77
C ILE A 160 7.25 -1.64 6.15
N LEU A 161 7.38 -2.67 6.98
CA LEU A 161 7.47 -4.05 6.55
C LEU A 161 6.14 -4.59 6.01
N THR A 162 5.01 -4.11 6.53
CA THR A 162 3.69 -4.45 5.99
C THR A 162 3.48 -3.84 4.61
N GLN A 163 3.88 -2.58 4.38
CA GLN A 163 3.72 -1.91 3.09
C GLN A 163 4.73 -2.40 2.04
N HIS A 164 5.98 -2.66 2.44
CA HIS A 164 7.04 -3.09 1.56
C HIS A 164 7.80 -4.29 2.15
N PRO A 165 7.27 -5.52 2.03
CA PRO A 165 7.92 -6.74 2.53
C PRO A 165 9.35 -6.94 2.02
N ALA A 166 9.58 -6.60 0.74
CA ALA A 166 10.90 -6.65 0.11
C ALA A 166 11.90 -5.61 0.68
N PHE A 167 11.51 -4.76 1.63
CA PHE A 167 12.46 -3.94 2.40
C PHE A 167 13.51 -4.84 3.07
N LEU A 168 13.09 -6.03 3.55
CA LEU A 168 14.01 -6.99 4.16
C LEU A 168 14.94 -7.65 3.15
N SER A 169 14.74 -7.52 1.84
CA SER A 169 15.69 -8.07 0.85
C SER A 169 16.94 -7.21 0.69
N LYS A 170 16.95 -6.01 1.26
CA LYS A 170 18.01 -5.02 1.04
C LYS A 170 19.09 -5.16 2.09
N SER A 171 20.33 -4.91 1.68
CA SER A 171 21.43 -4.84 2.63
C SER A 171 21.27 -3.61 3.53
N ILE A 172 21.77 -3.69 4.76
CA ILE A 172 21.81 -2.55 5.68
C ILE A 172 22.59 -1.39 5.06
N TYR A 173 23.67 -1.69 4.35
CA TYR A 173 24.48 -0.69 3.65
C TYR A 173 23.66 0.08 2.61
N ASP A 174 22.87 -0.62 1.78
CA ASP A 174 22.05 0.03 0.76
C ASP A 174 20.99 0.93 1.38
N ILE A 175 20.30 0.43 2.41
CA ILE A 175 19.30 1.21 3.15
C ILE A 175 19.95 2.46 3.75
N ASP A 176 21.06 2.31 4.48
CA ASP A 176 21.74 3.42 5.14
C ASP A 176 22.27 4.45 4.14
N SER A 177 22.86 3.98 3.05
CA SER A 177 23.35 4.82 1.95
C SER A 177 22.22 5.62 1.30
N LYS A 178 21.04 5.01 1.07
CA LYS A 178 19.88 5.72 0.51
C LYS A 178 19.29 6.72 1.47
N LEU A 179 19.06 6.33 2.72
CA LEU A 179 18.51 7.24 3.74
C LEU A 179 19.47 8.41 4.00
N GLY A 180 20.78 8.16 4.08
CA GLY A 180 21.80 9.19 4.24
C GLY A 180 21.88 10.13 3.04
N PHE A 181 21.80 9.59 1.82
CA PHE A 181 21.72 10.41 0.61
C PHE A 181 20.50 11.33 0.62
N LEU A 182 19.30 10.80 0.92
CA LEU A 182 18.08 11.61 1.03
C LEU A 182 18.22 12.72 2.08
N GLN A 183 18.82 12.37 3.23
CA GLN A 183 19.02 13.32 4.32
C GLN A 183 19.86 14.51 3.87
N ASN A 184 20.96 14.24 3.17
CA ASN A 184 21.87 15.28 2.68
C ASN A 184 21.27 16.06 1.49
N GLN A 185 20.67 15.35 0.53
CA GLN A 185 20.18 15.94 -0.71
C GLN A 185 19.01 16.90 -0.50
N TYR A 186 18.15 16.62 0.49
CA TYR A 186 16.95 17.41 0.79
C TYR A 186 17.03 18.14 2.14
N ASN A 187 18.22 18.21 2.75
CA ASN A 187 18.47 18.83 4.06
C ASN A 187 17.47 18.40 5.15
N LEU A 188 17.23 17.09 5.24
CA LEU A 188 16.23 16.53 6.13
C LEU A 188 16.83 16.24 7.51
N SER A 189 16.04 16.41 8.56
CA SER A 189 16.38 15.87 9.88
C SER A 189 16.15 14.35 9.90
N ALA A 190 16.81 13.67 10.83
CA ALA A 190 16.58 12.24 11.07
C ALA A 190 15.11 11.92 11.42
N VAL A 191 14.38 12.86 12.03
CA VAL A 191 12.95 12.70 12.34
C VAL A 191 12.12 12.71 11.05
N GLN A 192 12.40 13.63 10.14
CA GLN A 192 11.72 13.73 8.86
C GLN A 192 11.99 12.52 7.97
N ILE A 193 13.25 12.05 7.92
CA ILE A 193 13.59 10.82 7.19
C ILE A 193 12.78 9.63 7.69
N ARG A 194 12.70 9.42 9.01
CA ARG A 194 11.88 8.34 9.56
C ARG A 194 10.42 8.47 9.18
N LYS A 195 9.86 9.69 9.24
CA LYS A 195 8.47 9.95 8.85
C LYS A 195 8.23 9.66 7.36
N ILE A 196 9.15 10.03 6.49
CA ILE A 196 9.09 9.75 5.05
C ILE A 196 9.14 8.23 4.80
N THR A 197 10.12 7.53 5.37
CA THR A 197 10.27 6.08 5.21
C THR A 197 9.09 5.30 5.77
N GLU A 198 8.54 5.71 6.93
CA GLU A 198 7.32 5.11 7.49
C GLU A 198 6.10 5.34 6.60
N LYS A 199 5.97 6.53 6.03
CA LYS A 199 4.84 6.88 5.16
C LYS A 199 4.90 6.21 3.81
N TRP A 200 6.10 6.08 3.24
CA TRP A 200 6.31 5.46 1.92
C TRP A 200 7.68 4.77 1.87
N PRO A 201 7.76 3.50 2.29
CA PRO A 201 9.05 2.81 2.45
C PRO A 201 9.80 2.56 1.15
N PHE A 202 9.11 2.56 0.01
CA PHE A 202 9.70 2.46 -1.33
C PHE A 202 10.65 3.62 -1.68
N VAL A 203 10.78 4.64 -0.82
CA VAL A 203 11.78 5.70 -0.99
C VAL A 203 13.22 5.16 -1.07
N VAL A 204 13.48 3.98 -0.48
CA VAL A 204 14.78 3.32 -0.56
C VAL A 204 15.03 2.60 -1.90
N ASP A 205 14.00 2.43 -2.73
CA ASP A 205 14.10 1.84 -4.07
C ASP A 205 14.46 2.88 -5.15
N ILE A 206 14.25 4.16 -4.86
CA ILE A 206 14.50 5.22 -5.83
C ILE A 206 16.01 5.37 -6.03
N SER A 207 16.44 5.44 -7.29
CA SER A 207 17.84 5.67 -7.61
C SER A 207 18.27 7.10 -7.24
N GLN A 208 19.51 7.26 -6.77
CA GLN A 208 20.07 8.57 -6.45
C GLN A 208 20.08 9.50 -7.68
N GLN A 209 20.25 8.94 -8.88
CA GLN A 209 20.17 9.71 -10.12
C GLN A 209 18.77 10.27 -10.34
N TRP A 210 17.72 9.49 -10.09
CA TRP A 210 16.35 9.95 -10.21
C TRP A 210 16.01 11.07 -9.22
N HIS A 211 16.54 11.00 -7.99
CA HIS A 211 16.40 12.10 -7.03
C HIS A 211 17.01 13.42 -7.52
N LYS A 212 18.15 13.36 -8.21
CA LYS A 212 18.76 14.56 -8.82
C LYS A 212 17.86 15.14 -9.92
N VAL A 213 17.26 14.28 -10.75
CA VAL A 213 16.27 14.70 -11.76
C VAL A 213 15.06 15.34 -11.10
N CYS A 214 14.52 14.73 -10.04
CA CYS A 214 13.40 15.32 -9.31
C CYS A 214 13.77 16.67 -8.70
N LEU A 215 14.96 16.80 -8.12
CA LEU A 215 15.40 18.07 -7.55
C LEU A 215 15.45 19.17 -8.61
N PHE A 216 16.05 18.88 -9.78
CA PHE A 216 16.08 19.81 -10.90
C PHE A 216 14.67 20.16 -11.38
N MET A 217 13.80 19.16 -11.55
CA MET A 217 12.41 19.36 -11.98
C MET A 217 11.64 20.27 -11.02
N PHE A 218 11.62 19.96 -9.72
CA PHE A 218 10.86 20.75 -8.75
C PHE A 218 11.44 22.15 -8.54
N LYS A 219 12.77 22.30 -8.52
CA LYS A 219 13.43 23.57 -8.23
C LYS A 219 13.56 24.47 -9.46
N GLU A 220 14.13 23.95 -10.54
CA GLU A 220 14.52 24.73 -11.71
C GLU A 220 13.38 24.84 -12.74
N GLU A 221 12.63 23.76 -12.96
CA GLU A 221 11.53 23.76 -13.95
C GLU A 221 10.22 24.29 -13.35
N MET A 222 9.87 23.82 -12.15
CA MET A 222 8.61 24.18 -11.49
C MET A 222 8.77 25.37 -10.53
N GLY A 223 9.99 25.78 -10.17
CA GLY A 223 10.22 26.99 -9.37
C GLY A 223 9.89 26.88 -7.88
N PHE A 224 9.72 25.67 -7.33
CA PHE A 224 9.50 25.51 -5.88
C PHE A 224 10.75 25.88 -5.09
N ASN A 225 10.56 26.59 -3.98
CA ASN A 225 11.64 26.83 -3.04
C ASN A 225 11.92 25.59 -2.16
N GLU A 226 13.02 25.62 -1.40
CA GLU A 226 13.45 24.47 -0.60
C GLU A 226 12.44 24.05 0.48
N GLU A 227 11.75 25.01 1.10
CA GLU A 227 10.72 24.73 2.11
C GLU A 227 9.47 24.10 1.49
N GLU A 228 9.02 24.59 0.35
CA GLU A 228 7.89 24.03 -0.38
C GLU A 228 8.21 22.61 -0.89
N MET A 229 9.40 22.41 -1.47
CA MET A 229 9.87 21.09 -1.87
C MET A 229 9.93 20.12 -0.70
N HIS A 230 10.43 20.59 0.44
CA HIS A 230 10.45 19.82 1.67
C HIS A 230 9.03 19.39 2.09
N ASN A 231 8.09 20.33 2.08
CA ASN A 231 6.70 20.07 2.42
C ASN A 231 6.07 19.05 1.47
N ILE A 232 6.34 19.14 0.17
CA ILE A 232 5.89 18.18 -0.85
C ILE A 232 6.47 16.79 -0.54
N LEU A 233 7.78 16.67 -0.30
CA LEU A 233 8.45 15.38 -0.07
C LEU A 233 7.93 14.70 1.21
N VAL A 234 7.75 15.43 2.31
CA VAL A 234 7.21 14.87 3.56
C VAL A 234 5.72 14.52 3.42
N THR A 235 4.97 15.28 2.62
CA THR A 235 3.52 15.10 2.46
C THR A 235 3.16 14.02 1.44
N LEU A 236 3.93 13.87 0.37
CA LEU A 236 3.65 12.90 -0.69
C LEU A 236 4.96 12.35 -1.29
N PRO A 237 5.71 11.51 -0.55
CA PRO A 237 7.00 10.99 -1.04
C PRO A 237 6.89 10.24 -2.36
N SER A 238 5.77 9.56 -2.60
CA SER A 238 5.49 8.83 -3.84
C SER A 238 5.56 9.69 -5.10
N LEU A 239 5.34 11.01 -4.99
CA LEU A 239 5.45 11.93 -6.13
C LEU A 239 6.87 11.94 -6.70
N PHE A 240 7.89 11.69 -5.88
CA PHE A 240 9.30 11.63 -6.29
C PHE A 240 9.66 10.31 -7.00
N ALA A 241 8.73 9.38 -7.16
CA ALA A 241 8.85 8.21 -8.03
C ALA A 241 7.99 8.32 -9.30
N GLY A 242 7.22 9.40 -9.46
CA GLY A 242 6.32 9.60 -10.59
C GLY A 242 7.05 9.97 -11.88
N LYS A 243 6.36 9.89 -13.02
CA LYS A 243 6.94 10.23 -14.32
C LYS A 243 7.03 11.75 -14.49
N ARG A 244 8.25 12.27 -14.74
CA ARG A 244 8.52 13.71 -14.95
C ARG A 244 7.46 14.40 -15.82
N ASN A 245 7.25 13.93 -17.05
CA ASN A 245 6.35 14.59 -18.01
C ASN A 245 4.92 14.75 -17.46
N GLN A 246 4.41 13.75 -16.73
CA GLN A 246 3.06 13.82 -16.19
C GLN A 246 2.97 14.75 -14.97
N ILE A 247 4.04 14.88 -14.18
CA ILE A 247 4.08 15.79 -13.04
C ILE A 247 4.17 17.24 -13.54
N VAL A 248 5.06 17.49 -14.50
CA VAL A 248 5.25 18.81 -15.11
C VAL A 248 3.98 19.26 -15.82
N GLU A 249 3.34 18.40 -16.62
CA GLU A 249 2.07 18.75 -17.31
C GLU A 249 0.95 19.15 -16.33
N ARG A 250 0.83 18.46 -15.19
CA ARG A 250 -0.14 18.84 -14.15
C ARG A 250 0.24 20.13 -13.46
N PHE A 251 1.54 20.36 -13.24
CA PHE A 251 2.03 21.60 -12.67
C PHE A 251 1.76 22.79 -13.59
N ASP A 252 2.07 22.67 -14.89
CA ASP A 252 1.81 23.72 -15.87
C ASP A 252 0.33 24.09 -15.89
N LEU A 253 -0.55 23.08 -15.87
CA LEU A 253 -1.98 23.32 -15.80
C LEU A 253 -2.40 24.04 -14.50
N ILE A 254 -2.04 23.51 -13.33
CA ILE A 254 -2.53 24.04 -12.05
C ILE A 254 -1.88 25.39 -11.69
N HIS A 255 -0.60 25.58 -12.00
CA HIS A 255 0.16 26.77 -11.65
C HIS A 255 0.10 27.84 -12.74
N ASN A 256 0.51 27.49 -13.97
CA ASN A 256 0.64 28.47 -15.05
C ASN A 256 -0.72 28.84 -15.67
N GLU A 257 -1.61 27.86 -15.88
CA GLU A 257 -2.94 28.13 -16.45
C GLU A 257 -3.95 28.56 -15.38
N TYR A 258 -4.02 27.86 -14.24
CA TYR A 258 -5.05 28.13 -13.21
C TYR A 258 -4.60 29.11 -12.11
N GLY A 259 -3.35 29.57 -12.14
CA GLY A 259 -2.84 30.61 -11.24
C GLY A 259 -2.72 30.20 -9.77
N VAL A 260 -2.66 28.90 -9.47
CA VAL A 260 -2.52 28.39 -8.10
C VAL A 260 -1.08 28.58 -7.63
N SER A 261 -0.88 29.20 -6.45
CA SER A 261 0.47 29.46 -5.93
C SER A 261 1.24 28.19 -5.54
N HIS A 262 2.58 28.26 -5.62
CA HIS A 262 3.48 27.22 -5.11
C HIS A 262 3.20 26.84 -3.67
N GLU A 263 2.95 27.83 -2.80
CA GLU A 263 2.61 27.63 -1.40
C GLU A 263 1.39 26.70 -1.25
N LEU A 264 0.32 26.95 -2.03
CA LEU A 264 -0.90 26.16 -1.93
C LEU A 264 -0.72 24.75 -2.52
N ILE A 265 0.01 24.62 -3.63
CA ILE A 265 0.37 23.31 -4.20
C ILE A 265 1.23 22.51 -3.21
N SER A 266 2.16 23.16 -2.51
CA SER A 266 3.03 22.49 -1.53
C SER A 266 2.27 21.95 -0.31
N ARG A 267 1.17 22.61 0.06
CA ARG A 267 0.24 22.15 1.11
C ARG A 267 -0.65 21.00 0.66
N PHE A 268 -0.93 20.90 -0.64
CA PHE A 268 -1.75 19.84 -1.22
C PHE A 268 -1.13 19.26 -2.50
N PRO A 269 0.01 18.55 -2.38
CA PRO A 269 0.75 18.05 -3.54
C PRO A 269 0.03 16.95 -4.31
N GLN A 270 -1.05 16.38 -3.77
CA GLN A 270 -1.87 15.36 -4.43
C GLN A 270 -2.46 15.86 -5.75
N VAL A 271 -2.62 17.18 -5.91
CA VAL A 271 -3.04 17.79 -7.18
C VAL A 271 -2.03 17.50 -8.32
N LEU A 272 -0.76 17.27 -7.99
CA LEU A 272 0.29 16.89 -8.95
C LEU A 272 0.31 15.39 -9.28
N GLN A 273 -0.56 14.59 -8.66
CA GLN A 273 -0.67 13.14 -8.89
C GLN A 273 -2.07 12.70 -9.38
N CYS A 274 -3.05 13.61 -9.44
CA CYS A 274 -4.43 13.26 -9.82
C CYS A 274 -4.58 12.92 -11.31
N ASN A 275 -5.75 12.49 -11.75
CA ASN A 275 -6.05 12.38 -13.18
C ASN A 275 -6.11 13.79 -13.77
N LEU A 276 -5.33 14.01 -14.83
CA LEU A 276 -5.28 15.30 -15.52
C LEU A 276 -6.64 15.65 -16.13
N GLN A 277 -7.36 14.67 -16.67
CA GLN A 277 -8.66 14.87 -17.30
C GLN A 277 -9.70 15.32 -16.27
N VAL A 278 -9.77 14.65 -15.12
CA VAL A 278 -10.68 15.02 -14.02
C VAL A 278 -10.38 16.44 -13.54
N MET A 279 -9.10 16.81 -13.37
CA MET A 279 -8.72 18.17 -13.00
C MET A 279 -9.23 19.20 -14.02
N LYS A 280 -9.00 18.96 -15.32
CA LYS A 280 -9.43 19.83 -16.42
C LYS A 280 -10.95 19.97 -16.45
N GLU A 281 -11.67 18.86 -16.46
CA GLU A 281 -13.13 18.82 -16.51
C GLU A 281 -13.76 19.58 -15.34
N ARG A 282 -13.26 19.36 -14.13
CA ARG A 282 -13.74 20.05 -12.93
C ARG A 282 -13.41 21.54 -12.94
N HIS A 283 -12.21 21.91 -13.36
CA HIS A 283 -11.85 23.32 -13.51
C HIS A 283 -12.75 24.03 -14.53
N LEU A 284 -12.88 23.47 -15.75
CA LEU A 284 -13.69 24.05 -16.82
C LEU A 284 -15.17 24.18 -16.41
N TYR A 285 -15.68 23.22 -15.65
CA TYR A 285 -17.04 23.33 -15.13
C TYR A 285 -17.18 24.47 -14.11
N LEU A 286 -16.21 24.63 -13.20
CA LEU A 286 -16.19 25.76 -12.27
C LEU A 286 -16.05 27.09 -13.01
N GLU A 287 -15.29 27.14 -14.09
CA GLU A 287 -15.13 28.31 -14.95
C GLU A 287 -16.45 28.68 -15.63
N LYS A 288 -17.16 27.70 -16.21
CA LYS A 288 -18.50 27.87 -16.78
C LYS A 288 -19.48 28.46 -15.78
N LEU A 289 -19.39 28.04 -14.52
CA LEU A 289 -20.22 28.54 -13.42
C LEU A 289 -19.72 29.88 -12.83
N LYS A 290 -18.55 30.38 -13.27
CA LYS A 290 -17.86 31.56 -12.73
C LYS A 290 -17.53 31.43 -11.24
N ARG A 291 -17.09 30.24 -10.83
CA ARG A 291 -16.80 29.90 -9.42
C ARG A 291 -15.36 29.52 -9.15
N VAL A 292 -14.45 29.69 -10.12
CA VAL A 292 -13.02 29.45 -9.93
C VAL A 292 -12.48 30.42 -8.87
N GLN A 293 -12.16 29.88 -7.70
CA GLN A 293 -11.50 30.60 -6.62
C GLN A 293 -10.71 29.63 -5.74
N TYR A 294 -9.40 29.49 -6.00
CA TYR A 294 -8.54 28.59 -5.22
C TYR A 294 -7.82 29.28 -4.06
N ASP A 295 -7.98 30.59 -3.88
CA ASP A 295 -7.36 31.33 -2.78
C ASP A 295 -8.18 31.13 -1.48
N PRO A 296 -7.61 30.51 -0.44
CA PRO A 296 -8.30 30.26 0.82
C PRO A 296 -8.66 31.54 1.58
N THR A 297 -8.08 32.69 1.23
CA THR A 297 -8.36 33.97 1.87
C THR A 297 -9.56 34.70 1.26
N LYS A 298 -10.07 34.22 0.12
CA LYS A 298 -11.15 34.88 -0.64
C LYS A 298 -12.51 34.18 -0.43
N PRO A 299 -13.63 34.92 -0.54
CA PRO A 299 -14.96 34.33 -0.46
C PRO A 299 -15.17 33.32 -1.61
N CYS A 300 -16.02 32.32 -1.36
CA CYS A 300 -16.28 31.22 -2.29
C CYS A 300 -15.05 30.35 -2.60
N TYR A 301 -14.08 30.26 -1.68
CA TYR A 301 -12.93 29.37 -1.78
C TYR A 301 -13.33 27.92 -2.12
N ILE A 302 -12.61 27.36 -3.09
CA ILE A 302 -12.69 25.99 -3.54
C ILE A 302 -11.33 25.31 -3.25
N PRO A 303 -11.30 24.25 -2.43
CA PRO A 303 -10.05 23.59 -2.10
C PRO A 303 -9.54 22.72 -3.25
N LEU A 304 -8.22 22.62 -3.42
CA LEU A 304 -7.60 21.90 -4.53
C LEU A 304 -7.98 20.41 -4.59
N PHE A 305 -8.28 19.78 -3.44
CA PHE A 305 -8.73 18.39 -3.42
C PHE A 305 -10.06 18.19 -4.15
N SER A 306 -10.86 19.24 -4.33
CA SER A 306 -12.09 19.12 -5.10
C SER A 306 -11.84 18.91 -6.58
N LEU A 307 -10.63 19.19 -7.08
CA LEU A 307 -10.24 18.94 -8.47
C LEU A 307 -9.73 17.51 -8.69
N THR A 308 -9.63 16.68 -7.65
CA THR A 308 -9.04 15.34 -7.74
C THR A 308 -10.04 14.24 -7.46
N GLU A 309 -9.65 12.99 -7.72
CA GLU A 309 -10.48 11.79 -7.52
C GLU A 309 -10.67 11.44 -6.04
N LEU A 310 -10.17 12.28 -5.12
CA LEU A 310 -10.39 12.10 -3.68
C LEU A 310 -11.85 12.33 -3.27
N ILE A 311 -12.65 12.97 -4.13
CA ILE A 311 -14.09 13.14 -3.94
C ILE A 311 -14.85 12.64 -5.16
N SER A 312 -16.08 12.17 -4.94
CA SER A 312 -17.00 11.77 -6.01
C SER A 312 -17.47 12.97 -6.83
N ASP A 313 -17.93 12.72 -8.06
CA ASP A 313 -18.51 13.76 -8.92
C ASP A 313 -19.78 14.36 -8.32
N THR A 314 -20.56 13.56 -7.59
CA THR A 314 -21.72 14.06 -6.84
C THR A 314 -21.30 15.05 -5.76
N GLU A 315 -20.30 14.69 -4.94
CA GLU A 315 -19.80 15.62 -3.91
C GLU A 315 -19.19 16.86 -4.55
N PHE A 316 -18.41 16.71 -5.63
CA PHE A 316 -17.86 17.82 -6.39
C PHE A 316 -18.97 18.78 -6.84
N ALA A 317 -19.97 18.27 -7.57
CA ALA A 317 -21.04 19.06 -8.16
C ALA A 317 -21.86 19.78 -7.08
N GLU A 318 -22.34 19.06 -6.07
CA GLU A 318 -23.27 19.62 -5.09
C GLU A 318 -22.56 20.53 -4.08
N LYS A 319 -21.40 20.12 -3.57
CA LYS A 319 -20.75 20.81 -2.46
C LYS A 319 -19.83 21.93 -2.93
N TYR A 320 -19.06 21.71 -3.99
CA TYR A 320 -18.03 22.65 -4.44
C TYR A 320 -18.48 23.44 -5.67
N ALA A 321 -19.11 22.81 -6.65
CA ALA A 321 -19.67 23.48 -7.83
C ALA A 321 -21.07 24.09 -7.58
N LYS A 322 -21.73 23.76 -6.45
CA LYS A 322 -23.06 24.27 -6.06
C LYS A 322 -24.07 24.12 -7.21
N SER A 323 -24.01 22.98 -7.88
CA SER A 323 -24.86 22.58 -8.99
C SER A 323 -25.30 21.12 -8.82
N ASN A 324 -26.19 20.63 -9.68
CA ASN A 324 -26.61 19.24 -9.68
C ASN A 324 -25.60 18.38 -10.45
N VAL A 325 -25.33 17.16 -9.98
CA VAL A 325 -24.51 16.17 -10.69
C VAL A 325 -25.03 15.88 -12.10
N ALA A 326 -26.34 15.97 -12.34
CA ALA A 326 -26.92 15.81 -13.67
C ALA A 326 -26.42 16.89 -14.65
N ASP A 327 -26.30 18.14 -14.21
CA ASP A 327 -25.81 19.26 -15.03
C ASP A 327 -24.32 19.12 -15.31
N TYR A 328 -23.55 18.65 -14.32
CA TYR A 328 -22.14 18.34 -14.50
C TYR A 328 -21.94 17.21 -15.53
N ASN A 329 -22.67 16.11 -15.39
CA ASN A 329 -22.61 15.00 -16.36
C ASN A 329 -23.05 15.42 -17.77
N PHE A 330 -24.03 16.31 -17.88
CA PHE A 330 -24.42 16.87 -19.18
C PHE A 330 -23.29 17.73 -19.77
N PHE A 331 -22.61 18.53 -18.93
CA PHE A 331 -21.44 19.30 -19.35
C PHE A 331 -20.29 18.42 -19.83
N LEU A 332 -19.98 17.32 -19.14
CA LEU A 332 -18.92 16.39 -19.56
C LEU A 332 -19.16 15.79 -20.95
N LYS A 333 -20.42 15.62 -21.35
CA LYS A 333 -20.78 15.13 -22.70
C LYS A 333 -20.60 16.19 -23.80
N SER A 334 -20.38 17.45 -23.43
CA SER A 334 -20.30 18.58 -24.36
C SER A 334 -18.87 19.04 -24.68
N ILE A 335 -17.86 18.42 -24.06
CA ILE A 335 -16.45 18.75 -24.20
C ILE A 335 -15.64 17.61 -24.78
#